data_AF-A0A0F9VUT6-F1
#
_entry.id   AF-A0A0F9VUT6-F1
#
_cell.length_a   1.000
_cell.length_b   1.000
_cell.length_c   1.000
_cell.angle_alpha   90.00
_cell.angle_beta   90.00
_cell.angle_gamma   90.00
#
_symmetry.space_group_name_H-M   'P 1'
#
loop_
_entity.id
_entity.type
_entity.pdbx_description
1 polymer ?
#
loop_
_entity_poly.entity_id
_entity_poly.type
_entity_poly.pdbx_seq_one_letter_code
_entity_poly.pdbx_strand_id
1 'polypeptide(L)'
;MANGINILPQAQSKFQGLGGFSNNLVAGLLQQQAQRRSGQQFGQAFPQFGAGITDPQVQQFIAQQQLQRLRNQGAGSGFTIGNTRFNAQGQPIVTAPIAPQTSAEVRKEKRDIQKAAAEGDLERGEARRQLREIDQRERIIKLPEFKAGGDPNKQANTLRKEFNADPVVKNNEIISTQLGIIEQAFDQATNPLTSNESRIASDQALVISFNKMLDPTSVVRESEFERTPLQAALLNRFLSQPDKAKKGGLAITDADRKAILDMAKRAARETSRRFNRAFDRFNNLANTFGVEPGKIFGGITRSGTLEDIPQVNPSRDNLTPQDLGNLTLEQLQNL
;
A
#
# COMPACT_ATOMS: atom_id res chain seq x y z
N MET A 1 36.61 13.33 58.73
CA MET A 1 36.64 11.85 58.78
C MET A 1 36.19 11.36 57.43
N ALA A 2 37.17 10.92 56.64
CA ALA A 2 36.99 10.40 55.30
C ALA A 2 36.68 8.91 55.37
N ASN A 3 35.79 8.42 54.49
CA ASN A 3 35.78 7.03 54.07
C ASN A 3 35.52 7.01 52.57
N GLY A 4 36.60 6.85 51.82
CA GLY A 4 36.60 6.60 50.40
C GLY A 4 36.40 5.12 50.11
N ILE A 5 35.73 4.84 49.01
CA ILE A 5 35.86 3.57 48.30
C ILE A 5 36.14 3.92 46.85
N ASN A 6 37.34 3.57 46.40
CA ASN A 6 37.82 3.73 45.04
C ASN A 6 38.53 2.43 44.67
N ILE A 7 37.90 1.57 43.85
CA ILE A 7 38.58 0.50 43.12
C ILE A 7 37.89 0.33 41.74
N LEU A 8 38.62 0.77 40.72
CA LEU A 8 38.49 0.51 39.26
C LEU A 8 38.81 -0.98 38.93
N PRO A 9 38.49 -1.57 37.74
CA PRO A 9 38.91 -1.01 36.46
C PRO A 9 38.07 -1.27 35.19
N GLN A 10 38.22 -0.32 34.26
CA GLN A 10 38.39 -0.44 32.81
C GLN A 10 37.80 -1.67 32.08
N ALA A 11 36.78 -1.40 31.27
CA ALA A 11 36.53 -2.14 30.03
C ALA A 11 36.66 -1.18 28.84
N GLN A 12 37.88 -1.07 28.30
CA GLN A 12 38.15 -0.53 26.98
C GLN A 12 38.22 -1.67 25.95
N SER A 13 37.79 -1.35 24.74
CA SER A 13 38.01 -2.06 23.47
C SER A 13 37.00 -3.16 23.09
N LYS A 14 36.16 -2.82 22.10
CA LYS A 14 35.98 -3.50 20.80
C LYS A 14 34.55 -3.29 20.29
N PHE A 15 34.32 -2.15 19.62
CA PHE A 15 33.23 -2.02 18.66
C PHE A 15 33.73 -1.18 17.47
N GLN A 16 34.66 -1.78 16.72
CA GLN A 16 34.88 -1.44 15.31
C GLN A 16 34.33 -2.64 14.51
N GLY A 17 33.31 -2.41 13.69
CA GLY A 17 32.86 -3.42 12.73
C GLY A 17 31.35 -3.52 12.50
N LEU A 18 30.65 -2.42 12.23
CA LEU A 18 29.32 -2.47 11.58
C LEU A 18 29.18 -1.34 10.54
N GLY A 19 30.16 -1.26 9.64
CA GLY A 19 30.08 -0.45 8.42
C GLY A 19 30.12 -1.37 7.21
N GLY A 20 29.01 -2.06 6.91
CA GLY A 20 28.99 -2.99 5.76
C GLY A 20 27.67 -3.65 5.38
N PHE A 21 26.53 -3.26 5.96
CA PHE A 21 25.27 -4.02 5.79
C PHE A 21 24.27 -3.48 4.75
N SER A 22 24.55 -2.42 3.98
CA SER A 22 23.51 -1.77 3.17
C SER A 22 23.46 -2.11 1.68
N ASN A 23 24.44 -2.82 1.10
CA ASN A 23 24.46 -3.04 -0.36
C ASN A 23 23.90 -4.40 -0.81
N ASN A 24 24.02 -5.44 0.02
CA ASN A 24 23.61 -6.81 -0.36
C ASN A 24 22.09 -7.04 -0.23
N LEU A 25 21.41 -6.32 0.66
CA LEU A 25 19.96 -6.46 0.85
C LEU A 25 19.16 -5.86 -0.31
N VAL A 26 19.62 -4.72 -0.85
CA VAL A 26 19.00 -4.04 -2.00
C VAL A 26 19.29 -4.82 -3.30
N ALA A 27 20.49 -5.38 -3.45
CA ALA A 27 20.82 -6.27 -4.55
C ALA A 27 19.93 -7.54 -4.55
N GLY A 28 19.68 -8.13 -3.37
CA GLY A 28 18.78 -9.28 -3.22
C GLY A 28 17.33 -8.96 -3.59
N LEU A 29 16.82 -7.78 -3.20
CA LEU A 29 15.45 -7.37 -3.50
C LEU A 29 15.24 -7.02 -4.99
N LEU A 30 16.23 -6.38 -5.64
CA LEU A 30 16.20 -6.14 -7.09
C LEU A 30 16.31 -7.45 -7.88
N GLN A 31 17.18 -8.38 -7.45
CA GLN A 31 17.35 -9.68 -8.10
C GLN A 31 16.06 -10.51 -8.03
N GLN A 32 15.35 -10.47 -6.90
CA GLN A 32 14.08 -11.18 -6.72
C GLN A 32 12.93 -10.59 -7.56
N GLN A 33 12.91 -9.27 -7.81
CA GLN A 33 11.91 -8.65 -8.70
C GLN A 33 12.22 -8.85 -10.19
N ALA A 34 13.50 -8.82 -10.59
CA ALA A 34 13.93 -9.08 -11.96
C ALA A 34 13.60 -10.52 -12.41
N GLN A 35 13.79 -11.52 -11.53
CA GLN A 35 13.45 -12.93 -11.77
C GLN A 35 11.94 -13.15 -12.06
N ARG A 36 11.06 -12.36 -11.44
CA ARG A 36 9.58 -12.51 -11.61
C ARG A 36 9.07 -11.96 -12.94
N ARG A 37 9.69 -10.89 -13.47
CA ARG A 37 9.28 -10.28 -14.74
C ARG A 37 9.92 -10.94 -15.95
N SER A 38 11.16 -11.44 -15.83
CA SER A 38 11.84 -12.13 -16.92
C SER A 38 11.19 -13.47 -17.27
N GLY A 39 10.77 -14.25 -16.27
CA GLY A 39 10.15 -15.56 -16.50
C GLY A 39 8.86 -15.49 -17.33
N GLN A 40 8.04 -14.44 -17.19
CA GLN A 40 6.77 -14.32 -17.91
C GLN A 40 6.91 -13.74 -19.32
N GLN A 41 7.82 -12.79 -19.55
CA GLN A 41 8.00 -12.21 -20.90
C GLN A 41 8.90 -13.09 -21.80
N PHE A 42 9.86 -13.81 -21.22
CA PHE A 42 10.76 -14.67 -21.98
C PHE A 42 10.06 -15.94 -22.50
N GLY A 43 9.12 -16.50 -21.72
CA GLY A 43 8.30 -17.64 -22.14
C GLY A 43 7.35 -17.33 -23.31
N GLN A 44 6.99 -16.05 -23.53
CA GLN A 44 6.20 -15.63 -24.69
C GLN A 44 7.06 -15.37 -25.93
N ALA A 45 8.32 -14.96 -25.76
CA ALA A 45 9.21 -14.66 -26.89
C ALA A 45 9.96 -15.90 -27.41
N PHE A 46 10.17 -16.93 -26.59
CA PHE A 46 10.93 -18.13 -26.95
C PHE A 46 10.29 -19.41 -26.39
N PRO A 47 9.18 -19.91 -26.99
CA PRO A 47 8.42 -21.05 -26.47
C PRO A 47 9.17 -22.39 -26.49
N GLN A 48 10.30 -22.45 -27.18
CA GLN A 48 11.17 -23.64 -27.29
C GLN A 48 12.12 -23.82 -26.11
N PHE A 49 12.17 -22.88 -25.16
CA PHE A 49 12.81 -23.09 -23.85
C PHE A 49 11.72 -23.38 -22.82
N GLY A 50 11.58 -24.66 -22.46
CA GLY A 50 10.64 -25.13 -21.44
C GLY A 50 10.85 -24.47 -20.07
N ALA A 51 9.84 -24.58 -19.22
CA ALA A 51 9.71 -23.89 -17.94
C ALA A 51 10.99 -23.85 -17.08
N GLY A 52 11.46 -22.62 -16.82
CA GLY A 52 12.39 -22.30 -15.74
C GLY A 52 13.86 -22.24 -16.13
N ILE A 53 14.37 -21.04 -16.43
CA ILE A 53 15.82 -20.78 -16.41
C ILE A 53 16.26 -20.72 -14.93
N THR A 54 16.77 -21.82 -14.41
CA THR A 54 17.31 -21.93 -13.04
C THR A 54 18.77 -21.48 -12.94
N ASP A 55 19.44 -21.22 -14.07
CA ASP A 55 20.84 -20.80 -14.10
C ASP A 55 21.02 -19.39 -13.48
N PRO A 56 21.76 -19.27 -12.36
CA PRO A 56 22.03 -18.00 -11.70
C PRO A 56 22.74 -16.98 -12.59
N GLN A 57 23.60 -17.42 -13.50
CA GLN A 57 24.35 -16.53 -14.41
C GLN A 57 23.41 -15.89 -15.44
N VAL A 58 22.47 -16.67 -15.97
CA VAL A 58 21.47 -16.17 -16.93
C VAL A 58 20.50 -15.20 -16.23
N GLN A 59 20.12 -15.47 -14.98
CA GLN A 59 19.30 -14.55 -14.19
C GLN A 59 20.03 -13.23 -13.90
N GLN A 60 21.33 -13.28 -13.58
CA GLN A 60 22.15 -12.08 -13.42
C GLN A 60 22.26 -11.28 -14.74
N PHE A 61 22.46 -11.97 -15.86
CA PHE A 61 22.51 -11.34 -17.18
C PHE A 61 21.20 -10.63 -17.54
N ILE A 62 20.03 -11.27 -17.29
CA ILE A 62 18.73 -10.66 -17.57
C ILE A 62 18.46 -9.46 -16.65
N ALA A 63 18.82 -9.54 -15.36
CA ALA A 63 18.71 -8.41 -14.44
C ALA A 63 19.58 -7.22 -14.89
N GLN A 64 20.80 -7.48 -15.36
CA GLN A 64 21.69 -6.44 -15.91
C GLN A 64 21.11 -5.81 -17.19
N GLN A 65 20.52 -6.61 -18.09
CA GLN A 65 19.90 -6.10 -19.31
C GLN A 65 18.66 -5.24 -19.02
N GLN A 66 17.83 -5.62 -18.05
CA GLN A 66 16.67 -4.81 -17.63
C GLN A 66 17.11 -3.48 -17.02
N LEU A 67 18.17 -3.49 -16.20
CA LEU A 67 18.73 -2.27 -15.63
C LEU A 67 19.28 -1.32 -16.71
N GLN A 68 19.94 -1.86 -17.74
CA GLN A 68 20.40 -1.08 -18.89
C GLN A 68 19.24 -0.49 -19.70
N ARG A 69 18.14 -1.22 -19.89
CA ARG A 69 16.95 -0.68 -20.56
C ARG A 69 16.31 0.46 -19.77
N LEU A 70 16.19 0.32 -18.46
CA LEU A 70 15.69 1.41 -17.59
C LEU A 70 16.62 2.64 -17.62
N ARG A 71 17.93 2.41 -17.70
CA ARG A 71 18.93 3.49 -17.83
C ARG A 71 18.84 4.21 -19.16
N ASN A 72 18.60 3.47 -20.25
CA ASN A 72 18.51 4.04 -21.60
C ASN A 72 17.14 4.69 -21.88
N GLN A 73 16.07 4.26 -21.21
CA GLN A 73 14.73 4.86 -21.34
C GLN A 73 14.53 6.11 -20.48
N GLY A 74 15.48 6.45 -19.60
CA GLY A 74 15.38 7.57 -18.66
C GLY A 74 16.69 8.36 -18.51
N ALA A 75 17.37 8.62 -19.62
CA ALA A 75 18.64 9.36 -19.63
C ALA A 75 18.45 10.83 -19.19
N GLY A 76 18.34 11.07 -17.88
CA GLY A 76 18.41 12.40 -17.28
C GLY A 76 17.78 12.55 -15.91
N SER A 77 16.68 11.85 -15.59
CA SER A 77 15.80 12.25 -14.46
C SER A 77 15.67 11.22 -13.32
N GLY A 78 16.42 10.12 -13.36
CA GLY A 78 16.32 9.05 -12.36
C GLY A 78 15.08 8.18 -12.52
N PHE A 79 15.02 7.05 -11.81
CA PHE A 79 13.89 6.12 -11.86
C PHE A 79 13.31 5.92 -10.46
N THR A 80 12.05 5.50 -10.35
CA THR A 80 11.38 5.35 -9.04
C THR A 80 11.05 3.88 -8.81
N ILE A 81 11.47 3.32 -7.67
CA ILE A 81 10.99 2.00 -7.19
C ILE A 81 10.30 2.24 -5.85
N GLY A 82 9.00 1.96 -5.80
CA GLY A 82 8.18 2.25 -4.61
C GLY A 82 8.15 3.75 -4.30
N ASN A 83 8.55 4.14 -3.09
CA ASN A 83 8.60 5.54 -2.64
C ASN A 83 9.99 6.17 -2.80
N THR A 84 10.99 5.43 -3.28
CA THR A 84 12.37 5.88 -3.35
C THR A 84 12.69 6.23 -4.81
N ARG A 85 13.00 7.50 -5.06
CA ARG A 85 13.61 7.89 -6.34
C ARG A 85 15.07 7.49 -6.29
N PHE A 86 15.58 6.94 -7.38
CA PHE A 86 16.96 6.55 -7.55
C PHE A 86 17.58 7.39 -8.65
N ASN A 87 18.81 7.84 -8.47
CA ASN A 87 19.55 8.52 -9.53
C ASN A 87 19.95 7.53 -10.64
N ALA A 88 20.57 8.03 -11.71
CA ALA A 88 21.03 7.19 -12.81
C ALA A 88 22.08 6.13 -12.38
N GLN A 89 22.71 6.30 -11.22
CA GLN A 89 23.62 5.33 -10.60
C GLN A 89 22.90 4.31 -9.69
N GLY A 90 21.58 4.35 -9.59
CA GLY A 90 20.81 3.44 -8.73
C GLY A 90 20.96 3.73 -7.23
N GLN A 91 21.48 4.90 -6.85
CA GLN A 91 21.51 5.33 -5.45
C GLN A 91 20.19 6.03 -5.09
N PRO A 92 19.63 5.77 -3.89
CA PRO A 92 18.45 6.46 -3.43
C PRO A 92 18.73 7.96 -3.35
N ILE A 93 17.94 8.74 -4.08
CA ILE A 93 17.90 10.19 -3.96
C ILE A 93 17.20 10.45 -2.64
N VAL A 94 17.98 10.74 -1.60
CA VAL A 94 17.47 11.38 -0.40
C VAL A 94 17.05 12.78 -0.86
N THR A 95 15.77 12.97 -1.14
CA THR A 95 15.25 14.31 -1.37
C THR A 95 15.51 15.09 -0.09
N ALA A 96 16.37 16.11 -0.18
CA ALA A 96 16.55 17.06 0.91
C ALA A 96 15.16 17.51 1.39
N PRO A 97 14.95 17.68 2.71
CA PRO A 97 13.69 18.19 3.21
C PRO A 97 13.34 19.45 2.43
N ILE A 98 12.18 19.42 1.77
CA ILE A 98 11.70 20.55 0.96
C ILE A 98 11.70 21.75 1.89
N ALA A 99 12.50 22.78 1.56
CA ALA A 99 12.53 24.00 2.35
C ALA A 99 11.10 24.49 2.58
N PRO A 100 10.76 24.99 3.78
CA PRO A 100 9.40 25.44 4.07
C PRO A 100 9.02 26.52 3.07
N GLN A 101 8.10 26.19 2.14
CA GLN A 101 7.63 27.15 1.16
C GLN A 101 6.66 28.13 1.81
N THR A 102 6.75 29.39 1.41
CA THR A 102 5.82 30.42 1.85
C THR A 102 4.45 30.23 1.17
N SER A 103 3.39 30.80 1.76
CA SER A 103 2.06 30.82 1.14
C SER A 103 2.06 31.47 -0.24
N ALA A 104 2.94 32.46 -0.45
CA ALA A 104 3.11 33.14 -1.73
C ALA A 104 3.72 32.23 -2.80
N GLU A 105 4.71 31.42 -2.44
CA GLU A 105 5.36 30.46 -3.33
C GLU A 105 4.39 29.37 -3.77
N VAL A 106 3.67 28.76 -2.83
CA VAL A 106 2.67 27.71 -3.16
C VAL A 106 1.55 28.27 -4.04
N ARG A 107 1.09 29.51 -3.80
CA ARG A 107 0.11 30.18 -4.66
C ARG A 107 0.65 30.50 -6.05
N LYS A 108 1.93 30.83 -6.16
CA LYS A 108 2.60 31.04 -7.46
C LYS A 108 2.66 29.71 -8.23
N GLU A 109 3.17 28.66 -7.60
CA GLU A 109 3.25 27.31 -8.17
C GLU A 109 1.87 26.82 -8.66
N LYS A 110 0.82 27.05 -7.87
CA LYS A 110 -0.57 26.74 -8.27
C LYS A 110 -0.99 27.43 -9.57
N ARG A 111 -0.70 28.74 -9.68
CA ARG A 111 -1.03 29.54 -10.86
C ARG A 111 -0.23 29.07 -12.08
N ASP A 112 1.04 28.74 -11.90
CA ASP A 112 1.91 28.29 -12.98
C ASP A 112 1.40 26.95 -13.56
N ILE A 113 0.97 26.01 -12.71
CA ILE A 113 0.37 24.73 -13.16
C ILE A 113 -0.97 24.93 -13.86
N GLN A 114 -1.82 25.81 -13.33
CA GLN A 114 -3.10 26.14 -13.98
C GLN A 114 -2.89 26.76 -15.35
N LYS A 115 -1.88 27.64 -15.47
CA LYS A 115 -1.50 28.27 -16.73
C LYS A 115 -0.99 27.23 -17.73
N ALA A 116 -0.03 26.38 -17.34
CA ALA A 116 0.48 25.31 -18.20
C ALA A 116 -0.62 24.33 -18.66
N ALA A 117 -1.56 24.00 -17.78
CA ALA A 117 -2.71 23.16 -18.14
C ALA A 117 -3.69 23.84 -19.12
N ALA A 118 -3.82 25.17 -19.06
CA ALA A 118 -4.65 25.95 -19.98
C ALA A 118 -3.98 26.13 -21.35
N GLU A 119 -2.65 26.26 -21.37
CA GLU A 119 -1.83 26.39 -22.59
C GLU A 119 -1.64 25.05 -23.32
N GLY A 120 -1.92 23.92 -22.64
CA GLY A 120 -1.78 22.58 -23.20
C GLY A 120 -0.39 21.97 -23.00
N ASP A 121 0.49 22.65 -22.28
CA ASP A 121 1.85 22.22 -21.95
C ASP A 121 1.88 21.08 -20.92
N LEU A 122 0.79 20.88 -20.19
CA LEU A 122 0.66 19.84 -19.19
C LEU A 122 -0.61 19.01 -19.44
N GLU A 123 -0.46 17.68 -19.46
CA GLU A 123 -1.62 16.80 -19.59
C GLU A 123 -2.63 17.05 -18.46
N ARG A 124 -3.93 17.13 -18.81
CA ARG A 124 -5.01 17.40 -17.86
C ARG A 124 -5.00 16.43 -16.66
N GLY A 125 -4.59 15.18 -16.87
CA GLY A 125 -4.45 14.18 -15.82
C GLY A 125 -3.34 14.52 -14.81
N GLU A 126 -2.19 14.96 -15.29
CA GLU A 126 -1.04 15.35 -14.48
C GLU A 126 -1.30 16.66 -13.74
N ALA A 127 -1.85 17.66 -14.42
CA ALA A 127 -2.25 18.93 -13.81
C ALA A 127 -3.18 18.72 -12.60
N ARG A 128 -4.18 17.83 -12.74
CA ARG A 128 -5.10 17.47 -11.63
C ARG A 128 -4.40 16.74 -10.48
N ARG A 129 -3.31 16.01 -10.73
CA ARG A 129 -2.52 15.38 -9.66
C ARG A 129 -1.72 16.43 -8.92
N GLN A 130 -0.96 17.26 -9.64
CA GLN A 130 -0.12 18.30 -9.04
C GLN A 130 -0.94 19.35 -8.30
N LEU A 131 -2.09 19.78 -8.83
CA LEU A 131 -2.99 20.70 -8.13
C LEU A 131 -3.51 20.15 -6.81
N ARG A 132 -3.81 18.83 -6.75
CA ARG A 132 -4.21 18.19 -5.48
C ARG A 132 -3.09 18.17 -4.46
N GLU A 133 -1.85 17.97 -4.89
CA GLU A 133 -0.68 18.05 -4.01
C GLU A 133 -0.46 19.47 -3.50
N ILE A 134 -0.56 20.48 -4.38
CA ILE A 134 -0.48 21.89 -3.99
C ILE A 134 -1.60 22.29 -3.04
N ASP A 135 -2.84 21.86 -3.27
CA ASP A 135 -3.96 22.17 -2.38
C ASP A 135 -3.74 21.56 -0.99
N GLN A 136 -3.13 20.37 -0.89
CA GLN A 136 -2.73 19.78 0.38
C GLN A 136 -1.63 20.61 1.06
N ARG A 137 -0.65 21.11 0.30
CA ARG A 137 0.41 22.00 0.83
C ARG A 137 -0.15 23.34 1.29
N GLU A 138 -1.05 23.94 0.51
CA GLU A 138 -1.68 25.21 0.84
C GLU A 138 -2.53 25.09 2.11
N ARG A 139 -3.21 23.96 2.33
CA ARG A 139 -3.94 23.68 3.59
C ARG A 139 -2.99 23.70 4.79
N ILE A 140 -1.83 23.05 4.69
CA ILE A 140 -0.81 23.03 5.75
C ILE A 140 -0.32 24.45 6.07
N ILE A 141 -0.11 25.29 5.05
CA ILE A 141 0.35 26.67 5.24
C ILE A 141 -0.77 27.58 5.78
N LYS A 142 -2.03 27.36 5.41
CA LYS A 142 -3.19 28.11 5.89
C LYS A 142 -3.60 27.78 7.32
N LEU A 143 -2.97 26.79 7.94
CA LEU A 143 -3.22 26.52 9.35
C LEU A 143 -2.93 27.78 10.17
N PRO A 144 -3.83 28.18 11.09
CA PRO A 144 -3.70 29.40 11.88
C PRO A 144 -2.29 29.46 12.45
N GLU A 145 -1.57 30.52 12.06
CA GLU A 145 -0.11 30.65 12.10
C GLU A 145 0.52 29.78 13.18
N PHE A 146 1.08 28.63 12.78
CA PHE A 146 1.98 27.88 13.63
C PHE A 146 3.26 28.71 13.80
N LYS A 147 3.21 29.70 14.69
CA LYS A 147 4.41 30.43 15.10
C LYS A 147 5.26 29.51 15.94
N ALA A 148 6.55 29.43 15.62
CA ALA A 148 7.53 28.87 16.55
C ALA A 148 7.37 29.60 17.90
N GLY A 149 7.14 28.85 18.97
CA GLY A 149 6.85 29.41 20.31
C GLY A 149 5.37 29.70 20.62
N GLY A 150 4.43 29.30 19.76
CA GLY A 150 3.01 29.32 20.11
C GLY A 150 2.66 28.31 21.22
N ASP A 151 1.47 28.45 21.83
CA ASP A 151 0.97 27.51 22.85
C ASP A 151 0.92 26.08 22.29
N PRO A 152 1.74 25.13 22.82
CA PRO A 152 1.82 23.78 22.30
C PRO A 152 0.50 23.03 22.33
N ASN A 153 -0.41 23.35 23.27
CA ASN A 153 -1.70 22.68 23.36
C ASN A 153 -2.67 23.16 22.27
N LYS A 154 -2.66 24.45 21.93
CA LYS A 154 -3.45 24.97 20.80
C LYS A 154 -2.96 24.37 19.48
N GLN A 155 -1.64 24.30 19.31
CA GLN A 155 -1.01 23.68 18.15
C GLN A 155 -1.34 22.19 18.03
N ALA A 156 -1.24 21.44 19.13
CA ALA A 156 -1.63 20.02 19.17
C ALA A 156 -3.10 19.82 18.79
N ASN A 157 -4.01 20.65 19.32
CA ASN A 157 -5.43 20.57 19.00
C ASN A 157 -5.71 20.86 17.53
N THR A 158 -5.02 21.83 16.93
CA THR A 158 -5.13 22.11 15.50
C THR A 158 -4.61 20.94 14.67
N LEU A 159 -3.39 20.43 14.94
CA LEU A 159 -2.83 19.28 14.23
C LEU A 159 -3.70 18.02 14.36
N ARG A 160 -4.27 17.77 15.56
CA ARG A 160 -5.21 16.67 15.78
C ARG A 160 -6.46 16.80 14.91
N LYS A 161 -7.07 17.98 14.87
CA LYS A 161 -8.25 18.24 14.04
C LYS A 161 -7.97 17.99 12.57
N GLU A 162 -6.82 18.46 12.08
CA GLU A 162 -6.38 18.26 10.70
C GLU A 162 -6.07 16.79 10.38
N PHE A 163 -5.37 16.10 11.29
CA PHE A 163 -5.09 14.67 11.15
C PHE A 163 -6.40 13.87 11.06
N ASN A 164 -7.34 14.12 11.97
CA ASN A 164 -8.65 13.46 11.97
C ASN A 164 -9.52 13.87 10.78
N ALA A 165 -9.32 15.06 10.22
CA ALA A 165 -10.04 15.55 9.05
C ALA A 165 -9.48 15.01 7.73
N ASP A 166 -8.24 14.51 7.71
CA ASP A 166 -7.58 14.00 6.51
C ASP A 166 -8.37 12.82 5.92
N PRO A 167 -8.79 12.89 4.64
CA PRO A 167 -9.52 11.81 3.99
C PRO A 167 -8.78 10.47 4.01
N VAL A 168 -7.45 10.47 3.95
CA VAL A 168 -6.64 9.25 4.01
C VAL A 168 -6.76 8.58 5.37
N VAL A 169 -6.79 9.37 6.45
CA VAL A 169 -6.94 8.88 7.82
C VAL A 169 -8.34 8.28 8.02
N LYS A 170 -9.38 9.02 7.65
CA LYS A 170 -10.77 8.54 7.74
C LYS A 170 -11.01 7.29 6.90
N ASN A 171 -10.53 7.28 5.65
CA ASN A 171 -10.72 6.15 4.75
C ASN A 171 -9.99 4.91 5.27
N ASN A 172 -8.83 5.06 5.92
CA ASN A 172 -8.11 3.94 6.52
C ASN A 172 -8.89 3.29 7.67
N GLU A 173 -9.51 4.09 8.54
CA GLU A 173 -10.35 3.58 9.62
C GLU A 173 -11.56 2.80 9.09
N ILE A 174 -12.28 3.38 8.10
CA ILE A 174 -13.40 2.72 7.44
C ILE A 174 -12.95 1.41 6.81
N ILE A 175 -11.88 1.43 6.02
CA ILE A 175 -11.38 0.24 5.31
C ILE A 175 -10.91 -0.84 6.29
N SER A 176 -10.24 -0.47 7.39
CA SER A 176 -9.79 -1.43 8.40
C SER A 176 -10.99 -2.10 9.09
N THR A 177 -12.02 -1.31 9.41
CA THR A 177 -13.27 -1.83 9.98
C THR A 177 -13.97 -2.78 9.02
N GLN A 178 -14.10 -2.41 7.74
CA GLN A 178 -14.76 -3.25 6.75
C GLN A 178 -13.96 -4.53 6.46
N LEU A 179 -12.63 -4.49 6.48
CA LEU A 179 -11.81 -5.70 6.33
C LEU A 179 -12.12 -6.71 7.44
N GLY A 180 -12.23 -6.27 8.70
CA GLY A 180 -12.58 -7.15 9.81
C GLY A 180 -13.97 -7.78 9.64
N ILE A 181 -14.95 -7.05 9.11
CA ILE A 181 -16.28 -7.59 8.79
C ILE A 181 -16.19 -8.63 7.67
N ILE A 182 -15.41 -8.37 6.61
CA ILE A 182 -15.21 -9.32 5.51
C ILE A 182 -14.55 -10.61 5.98
N GLU A 183 -13.53 -10.52 6.85
CA GLU A 183 -12.87 -11.69 7.42
C GLU A 183 -13.84 -12.56 8.23
N GLN A 184 -14.62 -11.95 9.12
CA GLN A 184 -15.64 -12.66 9.90
C GLN A 184 -16.74 -13.27 9.02
N ALA A 185 -17.21 -12.53 8.03
CA ALA A 185 -18.23 -13.01 7.09
C ALA A 185 -17.71 -14.17 6.24
N PHE A 186 -16.44 -14.10 5.79
CA PHE A 186 -15.78 -15.19 5.07
C PHE A 186 -15.69 -16.46 5.92
N ASP A 187 -15.22 -16.34 7.17
CA ASP A 187 -15.08 -17.47 8.08
C ASP A 187 -16.43 -18.13 8.37
N GLN A 188 -17.47 -17.32 8.61
CA GLN A 188 -18.82 -17.83 8.83
C GLN A 188 -19.39 -18.50 7.58
N ALA A 189 -19.22 -17.89 6.40
CA ALA A 189 -19.79 -18.43 5.16
C ALA A 189 -19.14 -19.75 4.72
N THR A 190 -17.84 -19.92 4.99
CA THR A 190 -17.07 -21.11 4.62
C THR A 190 -17.10 -22.22 5.67
N ASN A 191 -17.56 -21.95 6.89
CA ASN A 191 -17.72 -22.97 7.92
C ASN A 191 -18.79 -24.01 7.50
N PRO A 192 -18.47 -25.32 7.50
CA PRO A 192 -19.40 -26.38 7.11
C PRO A 192 -20.59 -26.55 8.06
N LEU A 193 -20.51 -26.02 9.29
CA LEU A 193 -21.56 -26.06 10.30
C LEU A 193 -22.55 -24.89 10.19
N THR A 194 -22.26 -23.89 9.36
CA THR A 194 -23.13 -22.73 9.17
C THR A 194 -24.39 -23.10 8.38
N SER A 195 -25.56 -22.72 8.89
CA SER A 195 -26.84 -22.94 8.19
C SER A 195 -26.89 -22.17 6.85
N ASN A 196 -27.73 -22.62 5.92
CA ASN A 196 -27.86 -21.94 4.63
C ASN A 196 -28.30 -20.48 4.76
N GLU A 197 -29.22 -20.19 5.68
CA GLU A 197 -29.72 -18.83 5.96
C GLU A 197 -28.59 -17.95 6.49
N SER A 198 -27.79 -18.48 7.42
CA SER A 198 -26.64 -17.77 7.97
C SER A 198 -25.57 -17.52 6.89
N ARG A 199 -25.34 -18.50 6.01
CA ARG A 199 -24.41 -18.34 4.87
C ARG A 199 -24.85 -17.24 3.91
N ILE A 200 -26.15 -17.15 3.59
CA ILE A 200 -26.71 -16.07 2.76
C ILE A 200 -26.48 -14.70 3.41
N ALA A 201 -26.72 -14.59 4.72
CA ALA A 201 -26.46 -13.35 5.45
C ALA A 201 -24.97 -12.97 5.45
N SER A 202 -24.07 -13.94 5.64
CA SER A 202 -22.63 -13.73 5.55
C SER A 202 -22.19 -13.28 4.16
N ASP A 203 -22.74 -13.87 3.09
CA ASP A 203 -22.47 -13.46 1.71
C ASP A 203 -22.88 -12.01 1.46
N GLN A 204 -24.05 -11.59 1.96
CA GLN A 204 -24.50 -10.20 1.87
C GLN A 204 -23.57 -9.25 2.61
N ALA A 205 -23.19 -9.58 3.85
CA ALA A 205 -22.25 -8.78 4.62
C ALA A 205 -20.91 -8.62 3.90
N LEU A 206 -20.38 -9.71 3.34
CA LEU A 206 -19.14 -9.72 2.58
C LEU A 206 -19.20 -8.78 1.38
N VAL A 207 -20.28 -8.84 0.59
CA VAL A 207 -20.45 -7.96 -0.60
C VAL A 207 -20.65 -6.50 -0.20
N ILE A 208 -21.48 -6.22 0.80
CA ILE A 208 -21.76 -4.86 1.28
C ILE A 208 -20.47 -4.21 1.81
N SER A 209 -19.73 -4.92 2.67
CA SER A 209 -18.48 -4.41 3.23
C SER A 209 -17.40 -4.23 2.18
N PHE A 210 -17.30 -5.15 1.21
CA PHE A 210 -16.38 -4.99 0.09
C PHE A 210 -16.70 -3.73 -0.74
N ASN A 211 -17.96 -3.49 -1.05
CA ASN A 211 -18.37 -2.27 -1.77
C ASN A 211 -18.06 -1.00 -0.96
N LYS A 212 -18.30 -1.02 0.35
CA LYS A 212 -17.94 0.10 1.24
C LYS A 212 -16.42 0.35 1.28
N MET A 213 -15.59 -0.68 1.12
CA MET A 213 -14.14 -0.51 0.98
C MET A 213 -13.73 0.15 -0.34
N LEU A 214 -14.43 -0.18 -1.43
CA LEU A 214 -14.15 0.41 -2.76
C LEU A 214 -14.54 1.89 -2.82
N ASP A 215 -15.60 2.28 -2.11
CA ASP A 215 -15.98 3.68 -1.93
C ASP A 215 -16.35 3.97 -0.47
N PRO A 216 -15.35 4.37 0.36
CA PRO A 216 -15.60 4.73 1.76
C PRO A 216 -16.50 5.96 1.91
N THR A 217 -16.56 6.81 0.88
CA THR A 217 -17.26 8.09 0.90
C THR A 217 -18.73 7.97 0.49
N SER A 218 -19.11 6.93 -0.24
CA SER A 218 -20.51 6.68 -0.57
C SER A 218 -21.28 6.25 0.67
N VAL A 219 -22.51 6.73 0.80
CA VAL A 219 -23.49 6.09 1.68
C VAL A 219 -23.95 4.87 0.90
N VAL A 220 -23.65 3.66 1.39
CA VAL A 220 -24.18 2.44 0.79
C VAL A 220 -25.70 2.50 0.94
N ARG A 221 -26.39 2.93 -0.11
CA ARG A 221 -27.84 2.84 -0.22
C ARG A 221 -28.13 1.62 -1.07
N GLU A 222 -29.09 0.81 -0.66
CA GLU A 222 -29.51 -0.38 -1.40
C GLU A 222 -29.85 -0.05 -2.87
N SER A 223 -30.34 1.16 -3.13
CA SER A 223 -30.61 1.68 -4.47
C SER A 223 -29.37 1.94 -5.35
N GLU A 224 -28.16 1.97 -4.80
CA GLU A 224 -26.92 2.13 -5.58
C GLU A 224 -26.42 0.80 -6.18
N PHE A 225 -26.84 -0.34 -5.64
CA PHE A 225 -26.48 -1.68 -6.16
C PHE A 225 -26.94 -1.89 -7.61
N GLU A 226 -28.01 -1.21 -8.04
CA GLU A 226 -28.54 -1.35 -9.39
C GLU A 226 -27.87 -0.42 -10.42
N ARG A 227 -27.12 0.61 -9.99
CA ARG A 227 -26.76 1.73 -10.89
C ARG A 227 -25.32 1.77 -11.37
N THR A 228 -24.40 0.98 -10.81
CA THR A 228 -23.00 1.01 -11.26
C THR A 228 -22.76 -0.10 -12.30
N PRO A 229 -22.49 0.20 -13.59
CA PRO A 229 -22.26 -0.82 -14.62
C PRO A 229 -21.08 -1.75 -14.30
N LEU A 230 -20.11 -1.23 -13.55
CA LEU A 230 -18.92 -1.97 -13.10
C LEU A 230 -19.24 -2.95 -11.96
N GLN A 231 -20.17 -2.60 -11.07
CA GLN A 231 -20.72 -3.51 -10.07
C GLN A 231 -21.65 -4.53 -10.73
N ALA A 232 -22.47 -4.09 -11.70
CA ALA A 232 -23.30 -4.98 -12.49
C ALA A 232 -22.45 -6.00 -13.26
N ALA A 233 -21.29 -5.64 -13.83
CA ALA A 233 -20.41 -6.61 -14.49
C ALA A 233 -19.78 -7.63 -13.50
N LEU A 234 -19.41 -7.18 -12.30
CA LEU A 234 -18.87 -8.05 -11.26
C LEU A 234 -19.95 -8.99 -10.71
N LEU A 235 -21.13 -8.44 -10.37
CA LEU A 235 -22.32 -9.17 -9.97
C LEU A 235 -22.81 -10.09 -11.08
N ASN A 236 -22.81 -9.66 -12.34
CA ASN A 236 -23.19 -10.48 -13.48
C ASN A 236 -22.22 -11.64 -13.65
N ARG A 237 -20.92 -11.48 -13.38
CA ARG A 237 -19.99 -12.62 -13.31
C ARG A 237 -20.34 -13.61 -12.19
N PHE A 238 -20.80 -13.12 -11.05
CA PHE A 238 -21.28 -13.96 -9.95
C PHE A 238 -22.65 -14.62 -10.26
N LEU A 239 -23.53 -13.92 -10.97
CA LEU A 239 -24.90 -14.33 -11.30
C LEU A 239 -25.00 -15.15 -12.59
N SER A 240 -24.02 -15.07 -13.51
CA SER A 240 -24.09 -15.67 -14.85
C SER A 240 -23.82 -17.18 -14.88
N GLN A 241 -23.84 -17.88 -13.75
CA GLN A 241 -23.91 -19.34 -13.75
C GLN A 241 -25.38 -19.77 -13.63
N PRO A 242 -26.06 -20.09 -14.74
CA PRO A 242 -27.51 -20.35 -14.75
C PRO A 242 -27.93 -21.54 -13.87
N ASP A 243 -27.02 -22.47 -13.57
CA ASP A 243 -27.29 -23.61 -12.69
C ASP A 243 -27.48 -23.24 -11.21
N LYS A 244 -27.05 -22.03 -10.83
CA LYS A 244 -26.99 -21.59 -9.44
C LYS A 244 -28.22 -20.83 -8.95
N ALA A 245 -28.96 -20.19 -9.86
CA ALA A 245 -30.21 -19.50 -9.55
C ALA A 245 -31.31 -20.45 -9.02
N LYS A 246 -31.26 -21.75 -9.40
CA LYS A 246 -32.23 -22.76 -8.93
C LYS A 246 -32.08 -23.12 -7.44
N LYS A 247 -31.00 -22.73 -6.76
CA LYS A 247 -30.73 -23.07 -5.35
C LYS A 247 -31.04 -21.95 -4.35
N GLY A 248 -31.64 -20.84 -4.79
CA GLY A 248 -32.29 -19.88 -3.87
C GLY A 248 -31.37 -19.02 -2.99
N GLY A 249 -30.17 -18.66 -3.44
CA GLY A 249 -29.27 -17.74 -2.74
C GLY A 249 -28.38 -16.92 -3.70
N LEU A 250 -27.57 -16.00 -3.15
CA LEU A 250 -26.58 -15.16 -3.88
C LEU A 250 -25.55 -15.97 -4.68
N ALA A 251 -25.51 -17.28 -4.46
CA ALA A 251 -24.75 -18.28 -5.18
C ALA A 251 -23.26 -17.96 -5.42
N ILE A 252 -22.68 -17.29 -4.43
CA ILE A 252 -21.25 -17.08 -4.33
C ILE A 252 -20.61 -18.43 -3.98
N THR A 253 -19.55 -18.81 -4.70
CA THR A 253 -18.75 -20.00 -4.35
C THR A 253 -17.72 -19.68 -3.29
N ASP A 254 -17.16 -20.70 -2.61
CA ASP A 254 -16.07 -20.45 -1.66
C ASP A 254 -14.85 -19.81 -2.33
N ALA A 255 -14.59 -20.15 -3.60
CA ALA A 255 -13.56 -19.51 -4.41
C ALA A 255 -13.84 -18.01 -4.64
N ASP A 256 -15.10 -17.65 -4.92
CA ASP A 256 -15.52 -16.25 -5.08
C ASP A 256 -15.39 -15.47 -3.76
N ARG A 257 -15.81 -16.07 -2.64
CA ARG A 257 -15.66 -15.48 -1.29
C ARG A 257 -14.19 -15.19 -0.99
N LYS A 258 -13.30 -16.16 -1.28
CA LYS A 258 -11.86 -16.04 -1.09
C LYS A 258 -11.28 -14.94 -1.99
N ALA A 259 -11.70 -14.88 -3.25
CA ALA A 259 -11.24 -13.84 -4.17
C ALA A 259 -11.60 -12.43 -3.67
N ILE A 260 -12.81 -12.24 -3.13
CA ILE A 260 -13.23 -10.96 -2.54
C ILE A 260 -12.38 -10.62 -1.31
N LEU A 261 -12.17 -11.58 -0.40
CA LEU A 261 -11.30 -11.39 0.77
C LEU A 261 -9.88 -10.99 0.36
N ASP A 262 -9.31 -11.67 -0.62
CA ASP A 262 -7.96 -11.38 -1.11
C ASP A 262 -7.85 -10.00 -1.77
N MET A 263 -8.89 -9.57 -2.50
CA MET A 263 -8.99 -8.21 -3.04
C MET A 263 -9.13 -7.17 -1.92
N ALA A 264 -9.95 -7.44 -0.89
CA ALA A 264 -10.12 -6.56 0.26
C ALA A 264 -8.79 -6.36 1.00
N LYS A 265 -8.06 -7.45 1.28
CA LYS A 265 -6.72 -7.40 1.88
C LYS A 265 -5.73 -6.57 1.06
N ARG A 266 -5.77 -6.65 -0.27
CA ARG A 266 -4.93 -5.81 -1.15
C ARG A 266 -5.30 -4.32 -1.04
N ALA A 267 -6.59 -3.99 -1.05
CA ALA A 267 -7.06 -2.62 -0.89
C ALA A 267 -6.67 -2.03 0.47
N ALA A 268 -6.88 -2.78 1.56
CA ALA A 268 -6.49 -2.36 2.91
C ALA A 268 -5.00 -2.11 3.06
N ARG A 269 -4.14 -2.94 2.44
CA ARG A 269 -2.69 -2.75 2.40
C ARG A 269 -2.29 -1.43 1.76
N GLU A 270 -2.86 -1.10 0.61
CA GLU A 270 -2.54 0.15 -0.08
C GLU A 270 -3.02 1.37 0.71
N THR A 271 -4.19 1.31 1.33
CA THR A 271 -4.70 2.38 2.19
C THR A 271 -3.84 2.54 3.45
N SER A 272 -3.41 1.46 4.10
CA SER A 272 -2.51 1.51 5.25
C SER A 272 -1.17 2.18 4.93
N ARG A 273 -0.61 1.95 3.73
CA ARG A 273 0.60 2.66 3.27
C ARG A 273 0.37 4.16 3.14
N ARG A 274 -0.79 4.56 2.61
CA ARG A 274 -1.17 5.99 2.51
C ARG A 274 -1.36 6.60 3.89
N PHE A 275 -2.02 5.89 4.80
CA PHE A 275 -2.18 6.28 6.19
C PHE A 275 -0.83 6.51 6.87
N ASN A 276 0.11 5.57 6.76
CA ASN A 276 1.43 5.69 7.36
C ASN A 276 2.19 6.93 6.84
N ARG A 277 2.05 7.27 5.54
CA ARG A 277 2.60 8.54 5.00
C ARG A 277 1.95 9.79 5.60
N ALA A 278 0.63 9.78 5.79
CA ALA A 278 -0.08 10.88 6.43
C ALA A 278 0.37 11.00 7.90
N PHE A 279 0.45 9.89 8.63
CA PHE A 279 0.96 9.82 10.00
C PHE A 279 2.35 10.43 10.12
N ASP A 280 3.29 10.02 9.25
CA ASP A 280 4.67 10.51 9.25
C ASP A 280 4.75 12.01 8.99
N ARG A 281 3.93 12.51 8.06
CA ARG A 281 3.84 13.94 7.78
C ARG A 281 3.41 14.72 9.01
N PHE A 282 2.37 14.27 9.72
CA PHE A 282 1.92 14.93 10.95
C PHE A 282 2.90 14.78 12.10
N ASN A 283 3.63 13.66 12.18
CA ASN A 283 4.68 13.46 13.18
C ASN A 283 5.84 14.43 12.96
N ASN A 284 6.25 14.65 11.70
CA ASN A 284 7.27 15.64 11.36
C ASN A 284 6.82 17.08 11.64
N LEU A 285 5.53 17.40 11.42
CA LEU A 285 4.97 18.69 11.83
C LEU A 285 4.99 18.85 13.35
N ALA A 286 4.64 17.79 14.09
CA ALA A 286 4.70 17.79 15.55
C ALA A 286 6.12 18.14 16.04
N ASN A 287 7.13 17.46 15.50
CA ASN A 287 8.54 17.70 15.83
C ASN A 287 8.97 19.13 15.47
N THR A 288 8.60 19.63 14.28
CA THR A 288 8.92 20.99 13.83
C THR A 288 8.36 22.05 14.78
N PHE A 289 7.19 21.82 15.36
CA PHE A 289 6.52 22.76 16.26
C PHE A 289 6.74 22.48 17.75
N GLY A 290 7.55 21.48 18.11
CA GLY A 290 7.76 21.09 19.50
C GLY A 290 6.49 20.57 20.19
N VAL A 291 5.56 20.00 19.41
CA VAL A 291 4.33 19.38 19.90
C VAL A 291 4.57 17.90 20.14
N GLU A 292 4.15 17.40 21.30
CA GLU A 292 4.19 15.97 21.62
C GLU A 292 3.27 15.17 20.67
N PRO A 293 3.78 14.18 19.91
CA PRO A 293 2.99 13.41 18.95
C PRO A 293 1.75 12.71 19.55
N GLY A 294 1.83 12.25 20.80
CA GLY A 294 0.71 11.64 21.51
C GLY A 294 -0.52 12.54 21.63
N LYS A 295 -0.30 13.87 21.74
CA LYS A 295 -1.38 14.87 21.75
C LYS A 295 -2.01 15.10 20.39
N ILE A 296 -1.45 14.59 19.31
CA ILE A 296 -2.04 14.66 17.97
C ILE A 296 -2.78 13.37 17.69
N PHE A 297 -2.09 12.23 17.85
CA PHE A 297 -2.59 10.93 17.41
C PHE A 297 -3.51 10.24 18.41
N GLY A 298 -3.54 10.65 19.69
CA GLY A 298 -4.50 10.11 20.66
C GLY A 298 -4.37 8.60 20.88
N GLY A 299 -3.16 8.06 20.80
CA GLY A 299 -2.90 6.62 20.92
C GLY A 299 -3.00 5.83 19.61
N ILE A 300 -3.45 6.46 18.51
CA ILE A 300 -3.35 5.86 17.19
C ILE A 300 -1.86 5.68 16.87
N THR A 301 -1.45 4.44 16.63
CA THR A 301 -0.10 4.12 16.15
C THR A 301 -0.08 4.08 14.63
N ARG A 302 1.12 4.01 14.05
CA ARG A 302 1.25 3.56 12.66
C ARG A 302 0.45 2.27 12.48
N SER A 303 -0.27 2.17 11.37
CA SER A 303 -0.88 0.91 10.99
C SER A 303 0.27 -0.06 10.81
N GLY A 304 0.27 -1.15 11.58
CA GLY A 304 1.23 -2.23 11.39
C GLY A 304 1.29 -2.52 9.91
N THR A 305 2.49 -2.57 9.34
CA THR A 305 2.62 -3.02 7.98
C THR A 305 1.99 -4.41 7.95
N LEU A 306 0.86 -4.55 7.25
CA LEU A 306 0.26 -5.83 6.86
C LEU A 306 1.25 -6.67 5.99
N GLU A 307 2.55 -6.38 6.05
CA GLU A 307 3.67 -7.23 5.66
C GLU A 307 3.75 -8.48 6.53
N ASP A 308 3.19 -8.46 7.75
CA ASP A 308 2.97 -9.68 8.55
C ASP A 308 1.78 -10.51 8.04
N ILE A 309 0.98 -10.01 7.09
CA ILE A 309 0.05 -10.87 6.34
C ILE A 309 0.87 -11.54 5.23
N PRO A 310 0.96 -12.89 5.23
CA PRO A 310 1.65 -13.62 4.18
C PRO A 310 1.21 -13.10 2.80
N GLN A 311 2.17 -12.71 1.98
CA GLN A 311 1.88 -12.31 0.60
C GLN A 311 1.19 -13.49 -0.09
N VAL A 312 -0.13 -13.42 -0.27
CA VAL A 312 -0.90 -14.39 -1.07
C VAL A 312 -0.29 -14.38 -2.47
N ASN A 313 0.52 -15.40 -2.75
CA ASN A 313 1.24 -15.55 -3.99
C ASN A 313 0.21 -15.94 -5.07
N PRO A 314 -0.17 -15.05 -6.00
CA PRO A 314 -1.26 -15.29 -6.94
C PRO A 314 -0.97 -16.45 -7.92
N SER A 315 0.26 -16.98 -7.93
CA SER A 315 0.65 -18.15 -8.70
C SER A 315 0.23 -19.49 -8.08
N ARG A 316 -0.25 -19.52 -6.82
CA ARG A 316 -0.67 -20.77 -6.16
C ARG A 316 -2.13 -21.15 -6.39
N ASP A 317 -3.00 -20.18 -6.72
CA ASP A 317 -4.45 -20.40 -6.82
C ASP A 317 -4.94 -20.66 -8.26
N ASN A 318 -4.03 -20.65 -9.24
CA ASN A 318 -4.27 -21.06 -10.63
C ASN A 318 -3.61 -22.42 -10.93
N LEU A 319 -3.62 -23.36 -9.98
CA LEU A 319 -3.24 -24.73 -10.28
C LEU A 319 -4.33 -25.32 -11.18
N THR A 320 -3.98 -25.58 -12.43
CA THR A 320 -4.82 -26.36 -13.32
C THR A 320 -4.95 -27.78 -12.76
N PRO A 321 -5.97 -28.57 -13.16
CA PRO A 321 -6.05 -29.99 -12.79
C PRO A 321 -4.77 -30.78 -13.13
N GLN A 322 -4.00 -30.34 -14.13
CA GLN A 322 -2.70 -30.91 -14.48
C GLN A 322 -1.59 -30.54 -13.49
N ASP A 323 -1.65 -29.34 -12.91
CA ASP A 323 -0.70 -28.92 -11.87
C ASP A 323 -0.96 -29.66 -10.54
N LEU A 324 -2.21 -30.02 -10.25
CA LEU A 324 -2.57 -30.86 -9.10
C LEU A 324 -2.10 -32.31 -9.26
N GLY A 325 -2.06 -32.82 -10.51
CA GLY A 325 -1.57 -34.17 -10.82
C GLY A 325 -0.07 -34.37 -10.62
N ASN A 326 0.69 -33.28 -10.52
CA ASN A 326 2.15 -33.29 -10.35
C ASN A 326 2.60 -33.00 -8.91
N LEU A 327 1.67 -32.79 -7.97
CA LEU A 327 2.00 -32.58 -6.57
C LEU A 327 2.27 -33.91 -5.87
N THR A 328 3.35 -33.96 -5.10
CA THR A 328 3.64 -35.10 -4.23
C THR A 328 2.61 -35.18 -3.09
N LEU A 329 2.41 -36.38 -2.53
CA LEU A 329 1.47 -36.60 -1.43
C LEU A 329 1.74 -35.67 -0.23
N GLU A 330 3.01 -35.35 0.02
CA GLU A 330 3.46 -34.46 1.09
C GLU A 330 3.16 -32.98 0.79
N GLN A 331 3.15 -32.59 -0.49
CA GLN A 331 2.71 -31.26 -0.90
C GLN A 331 1.19 -31.13 -0.86
N LEU A 332 0.45 -32.20 -1.12
CA LEU A 332 -1.01 -32.25 -0.98
C LEU A 332 -1.46 -32.17 0.49
N GLN A 333 -0.64 -32.62 1.43
CA GLN A 333 -0.91 -32.52 2.88
C GLN A 333 -0.60 -31.15 3.48
N ASN A 334 0.16 -30.31 2.75
CA ASN A 334 0.53 -28.94 3.15
C ASN A 334 -0.25 -27.86 2.38
N LEU A 335 -1.24 -28.28 1.57
CA LEU A 335 -2.26 -27.42 0.96
C LEU A 335 -3.48 -27.32 1.87
#